data_AF-A0A6A2FUU1-F1
#
_entry.id   AF-A0A6A2FUU1-F1
#
_cell.length_a   1.000
_cell.length_b   1.000
_cell.length_c   1.000
_cell.angle_alpha   90.00
_cell.angle_beta   90.00
_cell.angle_gamma   90.00
#
_symmetry.space_group_name_H-M   'P 1'
#
loop_
_entity.id
_entity.type
_entity.pdbx_description
1 polymer ?
#
loop_
_entity_poly.entity_id
_entity_poly.type
_entity_poly.pdbx_seq_one_letter_code
_entity_poly.pdbx_strand_id
1 'polypeptide(L)'
;MMDTVISKDGTPIAYQRSGRGSALVLIHGTTSDHSTTWKFILASLEEHFIVYAMDRRGRGESGDGPAYSLDREAEDVAALVDSIGQPVNVLGHSYGALCAIKAALLTNNIRRLILYEGVPAITIPTLLLVGGESPSWELANAQVVASALTKSRIQILAGQ
;
A
#
# COMPACT_ATOMS: atom_id res chain seq x y z
N MET A 1 17.44 7.09 3.34
CA MET A 1 16.86 7.57 4.60
C MET A 1 15.35 7.51 4.42
N MET A 2 14.64 6.94 5.40
CA MET A 2 13.18 6.91 5.37
C MET A 2 12.65 8.22 5.94
N ASP A 3 11.69 8.81 5.25
CA ASP A 3 10.88 9.92 5.74
C ASP A 3 9.51 9.37 6.17
N THR A 4 8.70 10.20 6.83
CA THR A 4 7.38 9.77 7.32
C THR A 4 6.34 10.88 7.14
N VAL A 5 5.12 10.50 6.76
CA VAL A 5 3.92 11.34 6.85
C VAL A 5 2.95 10.79 7.89
N ILE A 6 2.10 11.65 8.44
CA ILE A 6 1.07 11.21 9.38
C ILE A 6 -0.24 11.02 8.63
N SER A 7 -0.79 9.81 8.69
CA SER A 7 -2.11 9.49 8.15
C SER A 7 -3.22 10.15 8.98
N LYS A 8 -4.44 10.17 8.44
CA LYS A 8 -5.59 10.82 9.05
C LYS A 8 -5.96 10.27 10.43
N ASP A 9 -5.66 9.00 10.70
CA ASP A 9 -5.88 8.36 12.00
C ASP A 9 -4.68 8.48 12.96
N GLY A 10 -3.64 9.21 12.57
CA GLY A 10 -2.41 9.37 13.35
C GLY A 10 -1.33 8.33 13.06
N THR A 11 -1.59 7.33 12.21
CA THR A 11 -0.59 6.30 11.87
C THR A 11 0.58 6.92 11.10
N PRO A 12 1.85 6.74 11.52
CA PRO A 12 3.00 7.18 10.77
C PRO A 12 3.25 6.26 9.56
N ILE A 13 3.33 6.85 8.37
CA ILE A 13 3.52 6.16 7.11
C ILE A 13 4.89 6.52 6.55
N ALA A 14 5.79 5.55 6.56
CA ALA A 14 7.15 5.69 6.09
C ALA A 14 7.23 5.59 4.56
N TYR A 15 8.18 6.31 3.99
CA TYR A 15 8.50 6.20 2.56
C TYR A 15 9.98 6.49 2.31
N GLN A 16 10.53 5.86 1.28
CA GLN A 16 11.85 6.20 0.75
C GLN A 16 11.69 7.17 -0.41
N ARG A 17 12.48 8.25 -0.39
CA ARG A 17 12.59 9.20 -1.51
C ARG A 17 13.91 9.06 -2.25
N SER A 18 13.86 9.00 -3.58
CA SER A 18 15.05 8.87 -4.43
C SER A 18 14.78 9.28 -5.88
N GLY A 19 15.82 9.36 -6.71
CA GLY A 19 15.69 9.69 -8.13
C GLY A 19 15.49 11.18 -8.45
N ARG A 20 15.07 11.47 -9.68
CA ARG A 20 14.94 12.82 -10.24
C ARG A 20 13.81 12.92 -11.26
N GLY A 21 13.24 14.10 -11.47
CA GLY A 21 12.19 14.32 -12.48
C GLY A 21 10.79 14.47 -11.87
N SER A 22 9.77 13.94 -12.53
CA SER A 22 8.37 14.04 -12.04
C SER A 22 8.15 13.15 -10.82
N ALA A 23 7.26 13.54 -9.89
CA ALA A 23 6.93 12.73 -8.74
C ALA A 23 6.17 11.44 -9.11
N LEU A 24 6.61 10.31 -8.55
CA LEU A 24 6.00 8.99 -8.69
C LEU A 24 5.90 8.31 -7.31
N VAL A 25 4.69 8.07 -6.84
CA VAL A 25 4.45 7.29 -5.60
C VAL A 25 4.28 5.82 -5.96
N LEU A 26 4.98 4.93 -5.25
CA LEU A 26 4.91 3.48 -5.45
C LEU A 26 4.23 2.82 -4.23
N ILE A 27 3.19 2.03 -4.49
CA ILE A 27 2.37 1.38 -3.44
C ILE A 27 2.42 -0.14 -3.64
N HIS A 28 3.03 -0.85 -2.69
CA HIS A 28 3.28 -2.28 -2.80
C HIS A 28 2.02 -3.16 -2.57
N GLY A 29 2.13 -4.42 -3.00
CA GLY A 29 1.13 -5.47 -2.80
C GLY A 29 1.09 -6.01 -1.37
N THR A 30 0.34 -7.09 -1.15
CA THR A 30 0.00 -7.58 0.20
C THR A 30 1.19 -8.08 0.99
N THR A 31 2.02 -8.96 0.43
CA THR A 31 3.08 -9.69 1.14
C THR A 31 4.46 -9.09 0.88
N SER A 32 4.57 -7.76 0.93
CA SER A 32 5.78 -7.04 0.52
C SER A 32 5.90 -5.71 1.25
N ASP A 33 6.97 -4.98 0.96
CA ASP A 33 7.27 -3.63 1.42
C ASP A 33 7.87 -2.80 0.26
N HIS A 34 8.33 -1.58 0.56
CA HIS A 34 9.01 -0.71 -0.41
C HIS A 34 10.28 -1.33 -1.00
N SER A 35 11.04 -2.09 -0.21
CA SER A 35 12.37 -2.60 -0.57
C SER A 35 12.31 -3.85 -1.46
N THR A 36 11.30 -4.69 -1.24
CA THR A 36 11.13 -6.00 -1.88
C THR A 36 10.41 -5.89 -3.21
N THR A 37 9.32 -5.11 -3.27
CA THR A 37 8.46 -5.01 -4.47
C THR A 37 9.17 -4.36 -5.64
N TRP A 38 9.95 -3.32 -5.36
CA TRP A 38 10.48 -2.44 -6.41
C TRP A 38 11.94 -2.74 -6.78
N LYS A 39 12.59 -3.67 -6.07
CA LYS A 39 14.03 -3.95 -6.13
C LYS A 39 14.62 -3.97 -7.55
N PHE A 40 13.92 -4.60 -8.49
CA PHE A 40 14.44 -4.80 -9.86
C PHE A 40 14.12 -3.68 -10.84
N ILE A 41 13.18 -2.78 -10.50
CA ILE A 41 12.76 -1.69 -11.40
C ILE A 41 13.09 -0.30 -10.84
N LEU A 42 13.44 -0.21 -9.55
CA LEU A 42 13.60 1.05 -8.85
C LEU A 42 14.66 1.96 -9.51
N ALA A 43 15.84 1.43 -9.83
CA ALA A 43 16.90 2.19 -10.47
C ALA A 43 16.47 2.79 -11.81
N SER A 44 15.76 2.03 -12.65
CA SER A 44 15.24 2.52 -13.93
C SER A 44 14.15 3.58 -13.75
N LEU A 45 13.32 3.46 -12.71
CA LEU A 45 12.33 4.50 -12.40
C LEU A 45 13.00 5.79 -11.90
N GLU A 46 14.03 5.68 -11.06
CA GLU A 46 14.76 6.80 -10.47
C GLU A 46 15.50 7.67 -11.51
N GLU A 47 15.81 7.12 -12.68
CA GLU A 47 16.40 7.87 -13.80
C GLU A 47 15.47 8.95 -14.36
N HIS A 48 14.15 8.75 -14.21
CA HIS A 48 13.09 9.54 -14.84
C HIS A 48 12.12 10.19 -13.84
N PHE A 49 12.00 9.62 -12.63
CA PHE A 49 11.07 10.07 -11.60
C PHE A 49 11.77 10.32 -10.26
N ILE A 50 11.25 11.30 -9.51
CA ILE A 50 11.46 11.34 -8.05
C ILE A 50 10.48 10.31 -7.49
N VAL A 51 11.02 9.18 -7.06
CA VAL A 51 10.27 8.06 -6.50
C VAL A 51 10.01 8.31 -5.02
N TYR A 52 8.77 8.02 -4.61
CA TYR A 52 8.32 7.96 -3.22
C TYR A 52 7.81 6.53 -2.99
N ALA A 53 8.71 5.63 -2.59
CA ALA A 53 8.39 4.23 -2.35
C ALA A 53 7.83 4.09 -0.93
N MET A 54 6.51 3.93 -0.83
CA MET A 54 5.77 3.89 0.42
C MET A 54 5.83 2.50 1.05
N ASP A 55 5.98 2.45 2.36
CA ASP A 55 5.59 1.30 3.17
C ASP A 55 4.15 1.47 3.64
N ARG A 56 3.30 0.49 3.36
CA ARG A 56 1.91 0.52 3.84
C ARG A 56 1.86 0.29 5.34
N ARG A 57 0.78 0.74 6.00
CA ARG A 57 0.60 0.59 7.46
C ARG A 57 0.90 -0.85 7.92
N GLY A 58 1.67 -0.98 8.99
CA GLY A 58 2.10 -2.26 9.57
C GLY A 58 3.09 -3.07 8.71
N ARG A 59 3.70 -2.46 7.68
CA ARG A 59 4.76 -3.08 6.86
C ARG A 59 6.01 -2.19 6.87
N GLY A 60 7.16 -2.81 6.67
CA GLY A 60 8.45 -2.12 6.63
C GLY A 60 8.64 -1.21 7.84
N GLU A 61 8.94 0.07 7.59
CA GLU A 61 9.21 1.07 8.63
C GLU A 61 7.97 1.92 8.99
N SER A 62 6.81 1.63 8.39
CA SER A 62 5.56 2.28 8.77
C SER A 62 5.06 1.80 10.12
N GLY A 63 4.43 2.71 10.87
CA GLY A 63 3.72 2.33 12.08
C GLY A 63 2.53 1.42 11.80
N ASP A 64 2.08 0.75 12.85
CA ASP A 64 0.85 -0.02 12.84
C ASP A 64 -0.33 0.84 13.30
N GLY A 65 -1.52 0.55 12.76
CA GLY A 65 -2.76 1.24 13.08
C GLY A 65 -3.72 0.33 13.84
N PRO A 66 -4.72 0.89 14.55
CA PRO A 66 -5.68 0.10 15.31
C PRO A 66 -6.62 -0.75 14.44
N ALA A 67 -6.69 -0.48 13.13
CA ALA A 67 -7.56 -1.17 12.20
C ALA A 67 -6.98 -1.25 10.79
N TYR A 68 -7.26 -2.37 10.12
CA TYR A 68 -6.99 -2.60 8.70
C TYR A 68 -8.29 -2.54 7.89
N SER A 69 -8.35 -1.61 6.95
CA SER A 69 -9.41 -1.55 5.95
C SER A 69 -8.89 -0.81 4.73
N LEU A 70 -9.51 -1.08 3.57
CA LEU A 70 -9.19 -0.35 2.35
C LEU A 70 -9.38 1.17 2.49
N ASP A 71 -10.34 1.64 3.30
CA ASP A 71 -10.50 3.08 3.60
C ASP A 71 -9.26 3.66 4.27
N ARG A 72 -8.76 2.98 5.30
CA ARG A 72 -7.59 3.44 6.06
C ARG A 72 -6.32 3.46 5.22
N GLU A 73 -6.13 2.46 4.38
CA GLU A 73 -4.98 2.42 3.48
C GLU A 73 -5.07 3.44 2.33
N ALA A 74 -6.28 3.79 1.90
CA ALA A 74 -6.50 4.88 0.96
C ALA A 74 -6.18 6.24 1.61
N GLU A 75 -6.53 6.43 2.88
CA GLU A 75 -6.18 7.64 3.66
C GLU A 75 -4.65 7.77 3.82
N ASP A 76 -3.93 6.66 4.00
CA ASP A 76 -2.46 6.66 4.05
C ASP A 76 -1.83 7.13 2.74
N VAL A 77 -2.32 6.59 1.62
CA VAL A 77 -1.85 6.98 0.28
C VAL A 77 -2.16 8.44 0.02
N ALA A 78 -3.37 8.91 0.36
CA ALA A 78 -3.75 10.31 0.20
C ALA A 78 -2.87 11.23 1.04
N ALA A 79 -2.56 10.86 2.30
CA ALA A 79 -1.67 11.64 3.16
C ALA A 79 -0.27 11.81 2.56
N LEU A 80 0.32 10.74 1.99
CA LEU A 80 1.61 10.82 1.31
C LEU A 80 1.52 11.66 0.03
N VAL A 81 0.49 11.46 -0.78
CA VAL A 81 0.30 12.22 -2.02
C VAL A 81 0.15 13.72 -1.73
N ASP A 82 -0.63 14.09 -0.72
CA ASP A 82 -0.89 15.49 -0.37
C ASP A 82 0.32 16.17 0.27
N SER A 83 1.17 15.43 1.00
CA SER A 83 2.39 15.99 1.59
C SER A 83 3.42 16.45 0.56
N ILE A 84 3.38 15.88 -0.65
CA ILE A 84 4.29 16.21 -1.75
C ILE A 84 4.01 17.62 -2.32
N GLY A 85 2.80 18.16 -2.12
CA GLY A 85 2.46 19.55 -2.46
C GLY A 85 2.34 19.86 -3.95
N GLN A 86 2.32 18.83 -4.81
CA GLN A 86 2.13 18.96 -6.27
C GLN A 86 1.47 17.71 -6.85
N PRO A 87 0.86 17.78 -8.06
CA PRO A 87 0.29 16.61 -8.69
C PRO A 87 1.32 15.51 -8.98
N VAL A 88 1.02 14.27 -8.61
CA VAL A 88 1.93 13.12 -8.73
C VAL A 88 1.37 12.03 -9.64
N ASN A 89 2.25 11.17 -10.16
CA ASN A 89 1.84 9.88 -10.70
C ASN A 89 1.83 8.86 -9.55
N VAL A 90 0.92 7.88 -9.59
CA VAL A 90 0.86 6.80 -8.60
C VAL A 90 0.89 5.46 -9.32
N LEU A 91 1.78 4.56 -8.91
CA LEU A 91 1.84 3.18 -9.36
C LEU A 91 1.50 2.26 -8.18
N GLY A 92 0.40 1.52 -8.32
CA GLY A 92 -0.02 0.50 -7.36
C GLY A 92 0.14 -0.90 -7.93
N HIS A 93 0.76 -1.80 -7.16
CA HIS A 93 0.87 -3.23 -7.48
C HIS A 93 -0.12 -4.05 -6.64
N SER A 94 -0.88 -4.93 -7.28
CA SER A 94 -1.79 -5.88 -6.61
C SER A 94 -2.75 -5.15 -5.64
N TYR A 95 -2.74 -5.47 -4.35
CA TYR A 95 -3.56 -4.76 -3.36
C TYR A 95 -3.26 -3.25 -3.30
N GLY A 96 -2.02 -2.82 -3.53
CA GLY A 96 -1.66 -1.40 -3.61
C GLY A 96 -2.38 -0.65 -4.74
N ALA A 97 -2.80 -1.36 -5.79
CA ALA A 97 -3.64 -0.78 -6.85
C ALA A 97 -5.05 -0.42 -6.33
N LEU A 98 -5.62 -1.23 -5.43
CA LEU A 98 -6.91 -0.92 -4.81
C LEU A 98 -6.82 0.29 -3.89
N CYS A 99 -5.74 0.40 -3.10
CA CYS A 99 -5.47 1.57 -2.28
C CYS A 99 -5.35 2.83 -3.16
N ALA A 100 -4.62 2.75 -4.27
CA ALA A 100 -4.43 3.86 -5.21
C ALA A 100 -5.76 4.34 -5.83
N ILE A 101 -6.61 3.41 -6.29
CA ILE A 101 -7.93 3.74 -6.86
C ILE A 101 -8.77 4.47 -5.81
N LYS A 102 -8.82 3.95 -4.59
CA LYS A 102 -9.66 4.55 -3.54
C LYS A 102 -9.09 5.88 -3.06
N ALA A 103 -7.77 6.05 -3.00
CA ALA A 103 -7.13 7.31 -2.67
C ALA A 103 -7.41 8.41 -3.71
N ALA A 104 -7.57 8.07 -4.98
CA ALA A 104 -7.96 9.02 -6.03
C ALA A 104 -9.37 9.61 -5.82
N LEU A 105 -10.19 9.03 -4.93
CA LEU A 105 -11.46 9.61 -4.49
C LEU A 105 -11.30 10.56 -3.31
N LEU A 106 -10.14 10.56 -2.64
CA LEU A 106 -9.86 11.33 -1.42
C LEU A 106 -8.97 12.55 -1.68
N THR A 107 -8.21 12.57 -2.78
CA THR A 107 -7.32 13.68 -3.14
C THR A 107 -7.40 14.01 -4.63
N ASN A 108 -7.23 15.29 -4.96
CA ASN A 108 -7.13 15.79 -6.34
C ASN A 108 -5.68 15.85 -6.85
N ASN A 109 -4.69 15.48 -6.04
CA ASN A 109 -3.26 15.55 -6.39
C ASN A 109 -2.77 14.32 -7.17
N ILE A 110 -3.62 13.32 -7.41
CA ILE A 110 -3.26 12.18 -8.28
C ILE A 110 -3.52 12.58 -9.75
N ARG A 111 -2.43 12.81 -10.50
CA ARG A 111 -2.48 13.16 -11.92
C ARG A 111 -2.69 11.94 -12.82
N ARG A 112 -2.05 10.82 -12.49
CA ARG A 112 -2.13 9.55 -13.26
C ARG A 112 -2.05 8.35 -12.32
N LEU A 113 -2.81 7.31 -12.66
CA LEU A 113 -2.77 6.00 -12.01
C LEU A 113 -2.17 4.96 -12.95
N ILE A 114 -1.22 4.17 -12.46
CA ILE A 114 -0.65 3.00 -13.11
C ILE A 114 -0.98 1.80 -12.22
N LEU A 115 -1.75 0.84 -12.75
CA LEU A 115 -2.25 -0.28 -11.99
C LEU A 115 -1.64 -1.57 -12.54
N TYR A 116 -0.74 -2.19 -11.77
CA TYR A 116 -0.05 -3.41 -12.16
C TYR A 116 -0.63 -4.60 -11.40
N GLU A 117 -1.17 -5.59 -12.13
CA GLU A 117 -1.87 -6.75 -11.56
C GLU A 117 -2.96 -6.38 -10.53
N GLY A 118 -3.61 -5.22 -10.72
CA GLY A 118 -4.73 -4.81 -9.88
C GLY A 118 -5.94 -5.72 -10.12
N VAL A 119 -6.53 -6.24 -9.05
CA VAL A 119 -7.75 -7.06 -9.12
C VAL A 119 -8.94 -6.20 -8.71
N PRO A 120 -9.66 -5.58 -9.66
CA PRO A 120 -10.68 -4.57 -9.34
C PRO A 120 -11.87 -5.12 -8.54
N ALA A 121 -12.14 -6.43 -8.62
CA ALA A 121 -13.04 -7.12 -7.70
C ALA A 121 -12.84 -8.64 -7.73
N ILE A 122 -12.97 -9.28 -6.57
CA ILE A 122 -13.22 -10.72 -6.44
C ILE A 122 -14.58 -10.87 -5.76
N THR A 123 -15.54 -11.44 -6.47
CA THR A 123 -16.96 -11.52 -6.05
C THR A 123 -17.40 -12.94 -5.67
N ILE A 124 -16.47 -13.90 -5.77
CA ILE A 124 -16.68 -15.30 -5.40
C ILE A 124 -16.34 -15.52 -3.91
N PRO A 125 -17.00 -16.48 -3.23
CA PRO A 125 -16.62 -16.87 -1.88
C PRO A 125 -15.13 -17.23 -1.82
N THR A 126 -14.38 -16.60 -0.91
CA THR A 126 -12.93 -16.75 -0.80
C THR A 126 -12.53 -17.07 0.64
N LEU A 127 -11.72 -18.12 0.83
CA LEU A 127 -11.14 -18.47 2.13
C LEU A 127 -9.70 -17.96 2.18
N LEU A 128 -9.37 -17.20 3.23
CA LEU A 128 -8.00 -16.80 3.55
C LEU A 128 -7.52 -17.61 4.76
N LEU A 129 -6.38 -18.28 4.61
CA LEU A 129 -5.76 -19.09 5.66
C LEU A 129 -4.54 -18.35 6.19
N VAL A 130 -4.44 -18.25 7.52
CA VAL A 130 -3.29 -17.67 8.22
C VAL A 130 -2.85 -18.63 9.32
N GLY A 131 -1.55 -18.87 9.46
CA GLY A 131 -1.02 -19.64 10.59
C GLY A 131 -1.14 -18.86 11.90
N GLY A 132 -1.53 -19.54 12.99
CA GLY A 132 -1.64 -18.93 14.32
C GLY A 132 -0.30 -18.55 14.96
N GLU A 133 0.81 -19.11 14.48
CA GLU A 133 2.19 -18.78 14.85
C GLU A 133 2.89 -17.92 13.79
N SER A 134 2.20 -17.61 12.68
CA SER A 134 2.72 -16.70 11.67
C SER A 134 2.94 -15.31 12.26
N PRO A 135 3.94 -14.55 11.78
CA PRO A 135 4.15 -13.17 12.20
C PRO A 135 2.88 -12.33 12.11
N SER A 136 2.71 -11.36 13.02
CA SER A 136 1.49 -10.53 13.10
C SER A 136 1.14 -9.83 11.78
N TRP A 137 2.15 -9.49 10.97
CA TRP A 137 1.95 -8.87 9.66
C TRP A 137 1.27 -9.79 8.64
N GLU A 138 1.34 -11.12 8.80
CA GLU A 138 0.62 -12.06 7.93
C GLU A 138 -0.87 -12.08 8.22
N LEU A 139 -1.26 -11.99 9.50
CA LEU A 139 -2.66 -11.79 9.86
C LEU A 139 -3.17 -10.44 9.34
N ALA A 140 -2.35 -9.39 9.46
CA ALA A 140 -2.66 -8.09 8.86
C ALA A 140 -2.81 -8.20 7.33
N ASN A 141 -1.99 -9.00 6.63
CA ASN A 141 -2.12 -9.24 5.19
C ASN A 141 -3.46 -9.88 4.83
N ALA A 142 -3.88 -10.89 5.58
CA ALA A 142 -5.18 -11.52 5.35
C ALA A 142 -6.35 -10.58 5.63
N GLN A 143 -6.29 -9.77 6.69
CA GLN A 143 -7.32 -8.76 7.00
C GLN A 143 -7.44 -7.71 5.89
N VAL A 144 -6.30 -7.26 5.39
CA VAL A 144 -6.17 -6.36 4.26
C VAL A 144 -6.87 -6.95 3.02
N VAL A 145 -6.49 -8.17 2.61
CA VAL A 145 -7.13 -8.85 1.48
C VAL A 145 -8.63 -8.99 1.74
N ALA A 146 -9.03 -9.49 2.91
CA ALA A 146 -10.44 -9.68 3.25
C ALA A 146 -11.26 -8.40 3.11
N SER A 147 -10.71 -7.24 3.46
CA SER A 147 -11.39 -5.95 3.34
C SER A 147 -11.72 -5.56 1.88
N ALA A 148 -10.96 -6.08 0.91
CA ALA A 148 -11.23 -5.91 -0.52
C ALA A 148 -12.14 -7.02 -1.10
N LEU A 149 -12.35 -8.13 -0.39
CA LEU A 149 -13.13 -9.28 -0.83
C LEU A 149 -14.47 -9.36 -0.09
N THR A 150 -15.53 -8.84 -0.71
CA THR A 150 -16.89 -8.76 -0.11
C THR A 150 -17.50 -10.09 0.35
N LYS A 151 -17.01 -11.23 -0.14
CA LYS A 151 -17.45 -12.58 0.27
C LYS A 151 -16.31 -13.44 0.81
N SER A 152 -15.44 -12.84 1.61
CA SER A 152 -14.31 -13.56 2.22
C SER A 152 -14.55 -13.93 3.69
N ARG A 153 -13.81 -14.95 4.15
CA ARG A 153 -13.62 -15.24 5.58
C ARG A 153 -12.16 -15.60 5.84
N ILE A 154 -11.64 -15.18 7.00
CA ILE A 154 -10.31 -15.55 7.48
C ILE A 154 -10.46 -16.72 8.45
N GLN A 155 -9.64 -17.75 8.27
CA GLN A 155 -9.49 -18.84 9.21
C GLN A 155 -8.03 -18.86 9.70
N ILE A 156 -7.86 -18.73 11.02
CA ILE A 156 -6.57 -18.93 11.66
C ILE A 156 -6.40 -20.44 11.93
N LEU A 157 -5.28 -21.00 11.50
CA LEU A 157 -4.91 -22.40 11.69
C LEU A 157 -4.04 -22.51 12.95
N ALA A 158 -4.49 -23.27 13.95
CA ALA A 158 -3.74 -23.42 15.20
C ALA A 158 -2.39 -24.15 14.97
N GLY A 159 -1.32 -23.62 15.55
CA GLY A 159 0.02 -24.24 15.56
C GLY A 159 0.76 -24.26 14.22
N GLN A 160 0.34 -23.45 13.25
CA GLN A 160 1.04 -23.23 11.97
C GLN A 160 1.58 -21.81 11.87
#